data_AF-A0A9W9RWF0-F1
#
_entry.id   AF-A0A9W9RWF0-F1
#
_cell.length_a   1.000
_cell.length_b   1.000
_cell.length_c   1.000
_cell.angle_alpha   90.00
_cell.angle_beta   90.00
_cell.angle_gamma   90.00
#
_symmetry.space_group_name_H-M   'P 1'
#
loop_
_entity.id
_entity.type
_entity.pdbx_description
1 polymer ?
#
loop_
_entity_poly.entity_id
_entity_poly.type
_entity_poly.pdbx_seq_one_letter_code
_entity_poly.pdbx_strand_id
1 'polypeptide(L)'
;MAINKVPSHQPPDSNSTLLILIQVIIVGTGPSGLILGLLLARKGIQVELFDERNELNDQPRAAHYGSPAIYELSRAGVLDDLKAAGLCPKAFVWRKPDTSLIGGINFAALPEDYPYRMQVLPLDQLGQILYAHLQRQPTASVNWGHRVVKVNQELNKAWIDIETSTGAHRAEADYVVGCDGASSIVRRQLFGPEYPGETLDAQIVATNVYYDFDRFGLTEANFIIHPTNYYLAARITKDGMYRVSYADTTGLSRDEYIARQPQRYEEILPGNPKPEDYRITNVSPYKLQQRCAPSFRVGRVLLAADAAHVCNPFGGLGLTGGIVDVGNLFDAFIGIHEGLADEEILDRYSEERRRIWKEVIDPMSRENFRRMWDQDADTARETDEFFRLCAQSEKDDNLAQQLALVSLISTV
;
A
#
# COMPACT_ATOMS: atom_id res chain seq x y z
N MET A 1 -36.31 -41.92 50.84
CA MET A 1 -35.72 -40.69 50.27
C MET A 1 -34.26 -40.97 49.98
N ALA A 2 -33.93 -41.36 48.74
CA ALA A 2 -32.57 -41.59 48.30
C ALA A 2 -32.16 -40.39 47.44
N ILE A 3 -31.07 -39.72 47.83
CA ILE A 3 -30.55 -38.51 47.18
C ILE A 3 -29.57 -38.98 46.11
N ASN A 4 -29.94 -38.80 44.84
CA ASN A 4 -29.07 -39.10 43.70
C ASN A 4 -27.93 -38.06 43.62
N LYS A 5 -26.68 -38.54 43.57
CA LYS A 5 -25.49 -37.74 43.29
C LYS A 5 -25.53 -37.27 41.83
N VAL A 6 -25.37 -35.95 41.65
CA VAL A 6 -25.13 -35.30 40.35
C VAL A 6 -23.74 -35.72 39.83
N PRO A 7 -23.58 -36.08 38.54
CA PRO A 7 -22.26 -36.39 37.99
C PRO A 7 -21.44 -35.09 37.86
N SER A 8 -20.19 -35.13 38.32
CA SER A 8 -19.22 -34.07 38.15
C SER A 8 -18.86 -33.92 36.67
N HIS A 9 -19.18 -32.77 36.06
CA HIS A 9 -18.58 -32.35 34.80
C HIS A 9 -17.10 -32.06 35.04
N GLN A 10 -16.22 -32.93 34.54
CA GLN A 10 -14.85 -32.54 34.26
C GLN A 10 -14.87 -31.51 33.11
N PRO A 11 -14.07 -30.44 33.16
CA PRO A 11 -13.86 -29.60 31.99
C PRO A 11 -13.26 -30.45 30.87
N PRO A 12 -13.62 -30.21 29.60
CA PRO A 12 -13.00 -30.91 28.48
C PRO A 12 -11.49 -30.65 28.50
N ASP A 13 -10.73 -31.73 28.30
CA ASP A 13 -9.28 -31.69 28.15
C ASP A 13 -8.87 -30.61 27.15
N SER A 14 -7.78 -29.90 27.46
CA SER A 14 -7.17 -28.91 26.60
C SER A 14 -6.98 -29.48 25.19
N ASN A 15 -7.78 -29.00 24.23
CA ASN A 15 -7.61 -29.29 22.81
C ASN A 15 -6.15 -29.00 22.43
N SER A 16 -5.35 -30.05 22.24
CA SER A 16 -4.11 -29.96 21.47
C SER A 16 -4.52 -29.77 20.02
N THR A 17 -4.77 -28.53 19.63
CA THR A 17 -5.01 -28.18 18.23
C THR A 17 -3.79 -28.63 17.43
N LEU A 18 -3.97 -29.58 16.51
CA LEU A 18 -2.89 -30.12 15.71
C LEU A 18 -2.45 -29.02 14.73
N LEU A 19 -1.27 -28.43 14.95
CA LEU A 19 -0.71 -27.46 14.02
C LEU A 19 -0.43 -28.13 12.67
N ILE A 20 -0.92 -27.53 11.58
CA ILE A 20 -0.59 -27.92 10.22
C ILE A 20 0.66 -27.15 9.81
N LEU A 21 1.78 -27.86 9.68
CA LEU A 21 3.03 -27.26 9.22
C LEU A 21 2.92 -26.91 7.74
N ILE A 22 2.79 -25.62 7.44
CA ILE A 22 2.78 -25.09 6.07
C ILE A 22 4.08 -24.31 5.80
N GLN A 23 4.49 -24.34 4.54
CA GLN A 23 5.62 -23.59 4.00
C GLN A 23 5.11 -22.67 2.89
N VAL A 24 5.60 -21.42 2.88
CA VAL A 24 5.15 -20.40 1.93
C VAL A 24 6.34 -19.80 1.20
N ILE A 25 6.34 -19.88 -0.13
CA ILE A 25 7.24 -19.12 -0.98
C ILE A 25 6.60 -17.78 -1.33
N ILE A 26 7.34 -16.69 -1.18
CA ILE A 26 6.91 -15.35 -1.57
C ILE A 26 7.83 -14.86 -2.70
N VAL A 27 7.24 -14.46 -3.82
CA VAL A 27 7.97 -13.89 -4.95
C VAL A 27 7.91 -12.37 -4.85
N GLY A 28 9.06 -11.73 -4.61
CA GLY A 28 9.22 -10.29 -4.46
C GLY A 28 9.48 -9.84 -3.01
N THR A 29 10.48 -8.96 -2.86
CA THR A 29 10.88 -8.35 -1.56
C THR A 29 10.43 -6.89 -1.46
N GLY A 30 9.36 -6.53 -2.18
CA GLY A 30 8.64 -5.28 -1.95
C GLY A 30 7.98 -5.23 -0.56
N PRO A 31 7.37 -4.09 -0.19
CA PRO A 31 6.75 -3.92 1.13
C PRO A 31 5.73 -5.01 1.45
N SER A 32 4.89 -5.41 0.49
CA SER A 32 3.90 -6.47 0.68
C SER A 32 4.55 -7.82 1.00
N GLY A 33 5.57 -8.22 0.24
CA GLY A 33 6.29 -9.48 0.45
C GLY A 33 7.00 -9.52 1.81
N LEU A 34 7.67 -8.43 2.18
CA LEU A 34 8.34 -8.30 3.47
C LEU A 34 7.35 -8.33 4.65
N ILE A 35 6.21 -7.63 4.54
CA ILE A 35 5.17 -7.63 5.57
C ILE A 35 4.58 -9.02 5.74
N LEU A 36 4.16 -9.66 4.64
CA LEU A 36 3.59 -11.01 4.68
C LEU A 36 4.59 -12.02 5.27
N GLY A 37 5.83 -12.00 4.81
CA GLY A 37 6.88 -12.88 5.31
C GLY A 37 7.15 -12.67 6.79
N LEU A 38 7.17 -11.42 7.25
CA LEU A 38 7.39 -11.10 8.66
C LEU A 38 6.21 -11.53 9.53
N LEU A 39 4.98 -11.27 9.09
CA LEU A 39 3.77 -11.71 9.80
C LEU A 39 3.75 -13.23 9.97
N LEU A 40 3.96 -13.98 8.89
CA LEU A 40 3.97 -15.45 8.89
C LEU A 40 5.12 -16.02 9.74
N ALA A 41 6.33 -15.50 9.57
CA ALA A 41 7.50 -16.01 10.29
C ALA A 41 7.40 -15.78 11.81
N ARG A 42 6.80 -14.67 12.26
CA ARG A 42 6.50 -14.42 13.68
C ARG A 42 5.52 -15.43 14.29
N LYS A 43 4.78 -16.16 13.46
CA LYS A 43 3.89 -17.25 13.87
C LYS A 43 4.54 -18.64 13.69
N GLY A 44 5.82 -18.70 13.35
CA GLY A 44 6.57 -19.94 13.20
C GLY A 44 6.34 -20.66 11.87
N ILE A 45 5.63 -20.04 10.91
CA ILE A 45 5.48 -20.55 9.56
C ILE A 45 6.82 -20.35 8.81
N GLN A 46 7.24 -21.37 8.07
CA GLN A 46 8.46 -21.31 7.24
C GLN A 46 8.18 -20.50 5.98
N VAL A 47 9.01 -19.49 5.73
CA VAL A 47 8.85 -18.58 4.59
C VAL A 47 10.18 -18.36 3.88
N GLU A 48 10.15 -18.47 2.55
CA GLU A 48 11.27 -18.11 1.69
C GLU A 48 10.85 -17.01 0.72
N LEU A 49 11.57 -15.88 0.74
CA LEU A 49 11.34 -14.77 -0.19
C LEU A 49 12.38 -14.83 -1.31
N PHE A 50 11.95 -14.64 -2.56
CA PHE A 50 12.85 -14.61 -3.72
C PHE A 50 12.73 -13.30 -4.49
N ASP A 51 13.87 -12.68 -4.80
CA ASP A 51 13.92 -11.45 -5.60
C ASP A 51 15.09 -11.49 -6.58
N GLU A 52 14.89 -10.94 -7.78
CA GLU A 52 15.96 -10.86 -8.80
C GLU A 52 17.04 -9.84 -8.43
N ARG A 53 16.71 -8.86 -7.59
CA ARG A 53 17.65 -7.83 -7.12
C ARG A 53 18.62 -8.43 -6.11
N ASN A 54 19.74 -7.74 -5.90
CA ASN A 54 20.71 -8.10 -4.87
C ASN A 54 20.50 -7.35 -3.55
N GLU A 55 19.58 -6.38 -3.54
CA GLU A 55 19.33 -5.49 -2.41
C GLU A 55 17.92 -4.90 -2.48
N LEU A 56 17.51 -4.27 -1.38
CA LEU A 56 16.24 -3.56 -1.29
C LEU A 56 16.18 -2.37 -2.24
N ASN A 57 14.95 -1.99 -2.61
CA ASN A 57 14.72 -0.78 -3.39
C ASN A 57 15.05 0.47 -2.56
N ASP A 58 15.92 1.34 -3.07
CA ASP A 58 16.33 2.60 -2.46
C ASP A 58 15.44 3.79 -2.83
N GLN A 59 14.40 3.58 -3.65
CA GLN A 59 13.51 4.63 -4.10
C GLN A 59 12.39 4.88 -3.09
N PRO A 60 12.16 6.14 -2.68
CA PRO A 60 11.19 6.47 -1.61
C PRO A 60 9.73 6.21 -1.97
N ARG A 61 9.39 6.17 -3.27
CA ARG A 61 8.06 5.77 -3.81
C ARG A 61 6.88 6.31 -2.97
N ALA A 62 5.86 5.51 -2.67
CA ALA A 62 4.75 5.93 -1.80
C ALA A 62 5.23 6.05 -0.35
N ALA A 63 4.54 6.84 0.47
CA ALA A 63 5.00 7.13 1.83
C ALA A 63 3.89 7.22 2.88
N HIS A 64 2.62 7.36 2.49
CA HIS A 64 1.51 7.58 3.41
C HIS A 64 0.78 6.25 3.69
N TYR A 65 0.58 5.92 4.96
CA TYR A 65 -0.06 4.67 5.40
C TYR A 65 -1.32 5.00 6.21
N GLY A 66 -2.50 4.72 5.66
CA GLY A 66 -3.77 4.90 6.35
C GLY A 66 -3.92 3.96 7.55
N SER A 67 -4.85 4.27 8.45
CA SER A 67 -5.09 3.50 9.69
C SER A 67 -5.15 1.98 9.51
N PRO A 68 -5.84 1.41 8.48
CA PRO A 68 -5.83 -0.03 8.24
C PRO A 68 -4.43 -0.61 7.95
N ALA A 69 -3.57 0.12 7.23
CA ALA A 69 -2.20 -0.32 7.00
C ALA A 69 -1.35 -0.21 8.28
N ILE A 70 -1.58 0.81 9.10
CA ILE A 70 -0.91 0.96 10.40
C ILE A 70 -1.27 -0.19 11.34
N TYR A 71 -2.51 -0.66 11.31
CA TYR A 71 -2.94 -1.85 12.05
C TYR A 71 -2.11 -3.09 11.65
N GLU A 72 -1.93 -3.34 10.36
CA GLU A 72 -1.12 -4.48 9.89
C GLU A 72 0.38 -4.32 10.20
N LEU A 73 0.92 -3.11 10.11
CA LEU A 73 2.30 -2.81 10.50
C LEU A 73 2.52 -2.96 12.02
N SER A 74 1.49 -2.70 12.82
CA SER A 74 1.47 -3.01 14.26
C SER A 74 1.56 -4.51 14.50
N ARG A 75 0.73 -5.31 13.80
CA ARG A 75 0.76 -6.77 13.88
C ARG A 75 2.09 -7.37 13.45
N ALA A 76 2.73 -6.77 12.44
CA ALA A 76 4.08 -7.13 12.00
C ALA A 76 5.16 -6.78 13.04
N GLY A 77 4.85 -5.97 14.05
CA GLY A 77 5.75 -5.63 15.15
C GLY A 77 6.73 -4.51 14.82
N VAL A 78 6.44 -3.68 13.80
CA VAL A 78 7.35 -2.63 13.31
C VAL A 78 6.84 -1.20 13.57
N LEU A 79 5.70 -1.07 14.23
CA LEU A 79 5.03 0.24 14.40
C LEU A 79 5.89 1.25 15.17
N ASP A 80 6.59 0.82 16.21
CA ASP A 80 7.41 1.73 17.03
C ASP A 80 8.59 2.29 16.24
N ASP A 81 9.30 1.43 15.49
CA ASP A 81 10.40 1.85 14.62
C ASP A 81 9.89 2.75 13.48
N LEU A 82 8.71 2.42 12.94
CA LEU A 82 8.06 3.25 11.93
C LEU A 82 7.74 4.65 12.49
N LYS A 83 7.14 4.75 13.68
CA LYS A 83 6.85 6.03 14.35
C LYS A 83 8.13 6.80 14.69
N ALA A 84 9.18 6.09 15.10
CA ALA A 84 10.48 6.68 15.42
C ALA A 84 11.16 7.29 14.18
N ALA A 85 11.07 6.64 13.02
CA ALA A 85 11.64 7.12 11.77
C ALA A 85 10.74 8.13 11.03
N GLY A 86 9.44 7.89 11.03
CA GLY A 86 8.43 8.60 10.24
C GLY A 86 7.77 9.79 10.94
N LEU A 87 6.83 10.41 10.26
CA LEU A 87 6.04 11.55 10.75
C LEU A 87 4.55 11.21 10.79
N CYS A 88 3.81 11.84 11.70
CA CYS A 88 2.36 11.75 11.76
C CYS A 88 1.77 13.01 11.12
N PRO A 89 1.15 12.91 9.92
CA PRO A 89 0.55 14.08 9.28
C PRO A 89 -0.66 14.56 10.08
N LYS A 90 -0.88 15.87 10.10
CA LYS A 90 -2.03 16.47 10.81
C LYS A 90 -3.29 16.49 9.98
N ALA A 91 -3.14 16.67 8.67
CA ALA A 91 -4.27 16.74 7.74
C ALA A 91 -3.86 16.41 6.31
N PHE A 92 -4.85 16.02 5.52
CA PHE A 92 -4.82 16.15 4.06
C PHE A 92 -5.72 17.31 3.68
N VAL A 93 -5.19 18.26 2.89
CA VAL A 93 -5.93 19.47 2.54
C VAL A 93 -5.93 19.72 1.04
N TRP A 94 -7.08 20.16 0.54
CA TRP A 94 -7.28 20.62 -0.82
C TRP A 94 -7.30 22.14 -0.83
N ARG A 95 -6.65 22.71 -1.83
CA ARG A 95 -6.42 24.14 -1.94
C ARG A 95 -6.62 24.61 -3.37
N LYS A 96 -6.89 25.91 -3.51
CA LYS A 96 -6.84 26.61 -4.79
C LYS A 96 -5.37 26.89 -5.18
N PRO A 97 -5.10 27.32 -6.43
CA PRO A 97 -3.74 27.66 -6.88
C PRO A 97 -3.06 28.76 -6.07
N ASP A 98 -3.83 29.69 -5.52
CA ASP A 98 -3.34 30.76 -4.62
C ASP A 98 -3.05 30.27 -3.19
N THR A 99 -3.08 28.95 -2.95
CA THR A 99 -2.91 28.24 -1.68
C THR A 99 -4.06 28.37 -0.67
N SER A 100 -5.14 29.08 -1.00
CA SER A 100 -6.31 29.19 -0.12
C SER A 100 -6.97 27.82 0.11
N LEU A 101 -7.43 27.58 1.35
CA LEU A 101 -7.98 26.28 1.76
C LEU A 101 -9.40 26.09 1.22
N ILE A 102 -9.64 24.94 0.60
CA ILE A 102 -10.98 24.47 0.20
C ILE A 102 -11.54 23.56 1.29
N GLY A 103 -10.79 22.58 1.76
CA GLY A 103 -11.25 21.63 2.76
C GLY A 103 -10.23 20.53 3.01
N GLY A 104 -10.49 19.65 3.96
CA GLY A 104 -9.55 18.59 4.26
C GLY A 104 -10.02 17.60 5.31
N ILE A 105 -9.26 16.51 5.40
CA ILE A 105 -9.42 15.49 6.43
C ILE A 105 -8.49 15.86 7.58
N ASN A 106 -9.05 16.09 8.76
CA ASN A 106 -8.29 16.43 9.96
C ASN A 106 -7.88 15.15 10.74
N PHE A 107 -6.66 14.67 10.54
CA PHE A 107 -6.13 13.53 11.30
C PHE A 107 -5.76 13.86 12.76
N ALA A 108 -5.74 15.15 13.12
CA ALA A 108 -5.63 15.58 14.52
C ALA A 108 -6.95 15.46 15.30
N ALA A 109 -8.07 15.14 14.64
CA ALA A 109 -9.33 14.81 15.31
C ALA A 109 -9.26 13.47 16.07
N LEU A 110 -8.34 12.57 15.69
CA LEU A 110 -8.09 11.34 16.43
C LEU A 110 -7.33 11.63 17.72
N PRO A 111 -7.69 10.98 18.86
CA PRO A 111 -6.94 11.08 20.10
C PRO A 111 -5.44 10.80 19.91
N GLU A 112 -4.59 11.49 20.67
CA GLU A 112 -3.13 11.32 20.55
C GLU A 112 -2.66 9.89 20.82
N ASP A 113 -3.36 9.18 21.69
CA ASP A 113 -3.13 7.79 22.07
C ASP A 113 -3.79 6.76 21.14
N TYR A 114 -4.52 7.20 20.09
CA TYR A 114 -5.08 6.29 19.11
C TYR A 114 -3.94 5.51 18.42
N PRO A 115 -3.89 4.17 18.52
CA PRO A 115 -2.68 3.42 18.19
C PRO A 115 -2.36 3.45 16.69
N TYR A 116 -3.41 3.54 15.86
CA TYR A 116 -3.35 3.37 14.41
C TYR A 116 -3.51 4.68 13.63
N ARG A 117 -3.08 5.81 14.21
CA ARG A 117 -3.03 7.07 13.46
C ARG A 117 -2.15 6.92 12.24
N MET A 118 -2.56 7.56 11.14
CA MET A 118 -1.80 7.61 9.89
C MET A 118 -0.34 7.96 10.18
N GLN A 119 0.55 7.30 9.46
CA GLN A 119 1.97 7.61 9.50
C GLN A 119 2.49 7.84 8.09
N VAL A 120 3.61 8.54 8.02
CA VAL A 120 4.32 8.84 6.78
C VAL A 120 5.77 8.44 6.94
N LEU A 121 6.22 7.52 6.09
CA LEU A 121 7.59 7.06 5.99
C LEU A 121 7.84 6.58 4.56
N PRO A 122 8.87 7.05 3.86
CA PRO A 122 9.18 6.57 2.52
C PRO A 122 9.41 5.05 2.46
N LEU A 123 9.02 4.42 1.35
CA LEU A 123 9.01 2.96 1.23
C LEU A 123 10.41 2.32 1.28
N ASP A 124 11.45 3.04 0.85
CA ASP A 124 12.84 2.62 1.01
C ASP A 124 13.18 2.45 2.50
N GLN A 125 12.82 3.44 3.33
CA GLN A 125 13.06 3.39 4.77
C GLN A 125 12.20 2.33 5.47
N LEU A 126 10.91 2.22 5.12
CA LEU A 126 10.07 1.15 5.65
C LEU A 126 10.61 -0.23 5.26
N GLY A 127 11.07 -0.40 4.01
CA GLY A 127 11.67 -1.64 3.54
C GLY A 127 12.87 -2.08 4.38
N GLN A 128 13.74 -1.14 4.75
CA GLN A 128 14.88 -1.41 5.65
C GLN A 128 14.43 -1.89 7.04
N ILE A 129 13.42 -1.24 7.62
CA ILE A 129 12.86 -1.63 8.93
C ILE A 129 12.30 -3.06 8.84
N LEU A 130 11.42 -3.32 7.86
CA LEU A 130 10.79 -4.62 7.68
C LEU A 130 11.82 -5.73 7.47
N TYR A 131 12.82 -5.49 6.61
CA TYR A 131 13.87 -6.46 6.33
C TYR A 131 14.72 -6.76 7.56
N ALA A 132 15.11 -5.75 8.34
CA ALA A 132 15.86 -5.94 9.57
C ALA A 132 15.09 -6.76 10.61
N HIS A 133 13.76 -6.62 10.68
CA HIS A 133 12.92 -7.44 11.55
C HIS A 133 12.75 -8.87 11.02
N LEU A 134 12.61 -9.03 9.71
CA LEU A 134 12.48 -10.33 9.04
C LEU A 134 13.74 -11.18 9.22
N GLN A 135 14.93 -10.59 9.07
CA GLN A 135 16.22 -11.28 9.25
C GLN A 135 16.43 -11.87 10.65
N ARG A 136 15.68 -11.39 11.66
CA ARG A 136 15.74 -11.92 13.03
C ARG A 136 14.82 -13.13 13.24
N GLN A 137 13.96 -13.45 12.28
CA GLN A 137 13.04 -14.58 12.38
C GLN A 137 13.74 -15.87 11.93
N PRO A 138 13.78 -16.93 12.76
CA PRO A 138 14.48 -18.17 12.43
C PRO A 138 13.78 -18.99 11.33
N THR A 139 12.53 -18.66 11.01
CA THR A 139 11.72 -19.35 9.99
C THR A 139 11.57 -18.54 8.71
N ALA A 140 12.39 -17.50 8.51
CA ALA A 140 12.38 -16.69 7.29
C ALA A 140 13.76 -16.67 6.62
N SER A 141 13.78 -16.80 5.30
CA SER A 141 14.96 -16.52 4.49
C SER A 141 14.63 -15.55 3.34
N VAL A 142 15.63 -14.77 2.93
CA VAL A 142 15.53 -13.91 1.74
C VAL A 142 16.65 -14.28 0.77
N ASN A 143 16.24 -14.72 -0.42
CA ASN A 143 17.10 -15.21 -1.48
C ASN A 143 17.24 -14.13 -2.56
N TRP A 144 18.29 -13.33 -2.45
CA TRP A 144 18.65 -12.25 -3.38
C TRP A 144 19.31 -12.78 -4.65
N GLY A 145 19.15 -12.11 -5.78
CA GLY A 145 19.71 -12.52 -7.08
C GLY A 145 19.03 -13.76 -7.68
N HIS A 146 17.81 -14.06 -7.23
CA HIS A 146 17.01 -15.21 -7.62
C HIS A 146 15.82 -14.76 -8.47
N ARG A 147 16.00 -14.78 -9.80
CA ARG A 147 14.96 -14.36 -10.73
C ARG A 147 13.97 -15.49 -10.97
N VAL A 148 12.75 -15.34 -10.46
CA VAL A 148 11.66 -16.28 -10.75
C VAL A 148 11.22 -16.11 -12.21
N VAL A 149 11.24 -17.20 -12.96
CA VAL A 149 10.87 -17.21 -14.39
C VAL A 149 9.61 -18.01 -14.67
N LYS A 150 9.25 -18.95 -13.78
CA LYS A 150 8.06 -19.79 -13.92
C LYS A 150 7.46 -20.12 -12.56
N VAL A 151 6.14 -20.30 -12.53
CA VAL A 151 5.39 -20.80 -11.38
C VAL A 151 4.50 -21.94 -11.85
N ASN A 152 4.45 -23.05 -11.11
CA ASN A 152 3.50 -24.13 -11.37
C ASN A 152 3.03 -24.73 -10.04
N GLN A 153 2.09 -25.67 -10.13
CA GLN A 153 1.48 -26.31 -8.98
C GLN A 153 0.92 -27.69 -9.32
N GLU A 154 0.74 -28.49 -8.29
CA GLU A 154 0.05 -29.77 -8.24
C GLU A 154 -0.95 -29.77 -7.09
N LEU A 155 -1.65 -30.90 -6.87
CA LEU A 155 -2.70 -31.01 -5.85
C LEU A 155 -2.21 -30.63 -4.44
N ASN A 156 -0.98 -30.98 -4.08
CA ASN A 156 -0.45 -30.85 -2.72
C ASN A 156 0.78 -29.94 -2.60
N LYS A 157 1.19 -29.25 -3.68
CA LYS A 157 2.36 -28.37 -3.65
C LYS A 157 2.35 -27.33 -4.78
N ALA A 158 3.10 -26.26 -4.59
CA ALA A 158 3.44 -25.29 -5.62
C ALA A 158 4.96 -25.10 -5.68
N TRP A 159 5.47 -24.62 -6.82
CA TRP A 159 6.89 -24.35 -6.97
C TRP A 159 7.18 -23.21 -7.94
N ILE A 160 8.38 -22.67 -7.79
CA ILE A 160 8.97 -21.68 -8.68
C ILE A 160 10.20 -22.25 -9.37
N ASP A 161 10.35 -21.97 -10.67
CA ASP A 161 11.62 -22.18 -11.36
C ASP A 161 12.38 -20.84 -11.35
N ILE A 162 13.64 -20.89 -10.91
CA ILE A 162 14.47 -19.74 -10.59
C ILE A 162 15.72 -19.77 -11.47
N GLU A 163 16.11 -18.61 -11.99
CA GLU A 163 17.41 -18.40 -12.61
C GLU A 163 18.31 -17.56 -11.69
N THR A 164 19.55 -18.01 -11.50
CA THR A 164 20.60 -17.30 -10.75
C THR A 164 21.87 -17.18 -11.59
N SER A 165 22.85 -16.41 -11.11
CA SER A 165 24.19 -16.34 -11.70
C SER A 165 24.93 -17.70 -11.70
N THR A 166 24.52 -18.63 -10.85
CA THR A 166 25.13 -19.97 -10.72
C THR A 166 24.37 -21.08 -11.46
N GLY A 167 23.21 -20.77 -12.05
CA GLY A 167 22.38 -21.72 -12.79
C GLY A 167 20.92 -21.69 -12.37
N ALA A 168 20.13 -22.51 -13.05
CA ALA A 168 18.70 -22.66 -12.78
C ALA A 168 18.45 -23.72 -11.70
N HIS A 169 17.49 -23.46 -10.81
CA HIS A 169 17.00 -24.43 -9.84
C HIS A 169 15.53 -24.19 -9.50
N ARG A 170 14.96 -25.08 -8.69
CA ARG A 170 13.56 -25.06 -8.27
C ARG A 170 13.46 -24.98 -6.76
N ALA A 171 12.48 -24.21 -6.27
CA ALA A 171 12.06 -24.21 -4.87
C ALA A 171 10.57 -24.61 -4.79
N GLU A 172 10.24 -25.50 -3.85
CA GLU A 172 8.89 -26.05 -3.66
C GLU A 172 8.35 -25.68 -2.27
N ALA A 173 7.04 -25.47 -2.15
CA ALA A 173 6.35 -25.17 -0.91
C ALA A 173 4.87 -25.58 -1.00
N ASP A 174 4.14 -25.45 0.11
CA ASP A 174 2.69 -25.70 0.12
C ASP A 174 1.94 -24.61 -0.65
N TYR A 175 2.45 -23.37 -0.62
CA TYR A 175 1.88 -22.22 -1.31
C TYR A 175 2.96 -21.31 -1.91
N VAL A 176 2.62 -20.66 -3.03
CA VAL A 176 3.41 -19.58 -3.65
C VAL A 176 2.58 -18.29 -3.67
N VAL A 177 3.13 -17.17 -3.21
CA VAL A 177 2.47 -15.87 -3.22
C VAL A 177 3.25 -14.87 -4.07
N GLY A 178 2.62 -14.35 -5.11
CA GLY A 178 3.13 -13.24 -5.92
C GLY A 178 2.96 -11.91 -5.18
N CYS A 179 4.09 -11.34 -4.76
CA CYS A 179 4.24 -9.98 -4.22
C CYS A 179 5.21 -9.14 -5.11
N ASP A 180 5.30 -9.50 -6.38
CA ASP A 180 6.31 -9.08 -7.38
C ASP A 180 5.85 -7.89 -8.24
N GLY A 181 4.90 -7.11 -7.72
CA GLY A 181 4.52 -5.80 -8.25
C GLY A 181 3.69 -5.79 -9.54
N ALA A 182 3.49 -4.60 -10.09
CA ALA A 182 2.62 -4.39 -11.25
C ALA A 182 3.03 -5.21 -12.49
N SER A 183 4.33 -5.53 -12.61
CA SER A 183 4.90 -6.38 -13.66
C SER A 183 5.01 -7.85 -13.26
N SER A 184 4.19 -8.33 -12.32
CA SER A 184 4.23 -9.68 -11.77
C SER A 184 4.38 -10.78 -12.81
N ILE A 185 5.43 -11.60 -12.66
CA ILE A 185 5.59 -12.85 -13.41
C ILE A 185 4.59 -13.89 -12.91
N VAL A 186 4.29 -13.93 -11.61
CA VAL A 186 3.32 -14.87 -11.04
C VAL A 186 1.95 -14.67 -11.67
N ARG A 187 1.43 -13.44 -11.70
CA ARG A 187 0.15 -13.12 -12.34
C ARG A 187 0.15 -13.52 -13.81
N ARG A 188 1.24 -13.24 -14.55
CA ARG A 188 1.33 -13.58 -15.98
C ARG A 188 1.35 -15.09 -16.24
N GLN A 189 1.94 -15.88 -15.36
CA GLN A 189 1.91 -17.35 -15.47
C GLN A 189 0.50 -17.91 -15.22
N LEU A 190 -0.29 -17.26 -14.37
CA LEU A 190 -1.67 -17.68 -14.08
C LEU A 190 -2.68 -17.28 -15.16
N PHE A 191 -2.59 -16.05 -15.68
CA PHE A 191 -3.64 -15.44 -16.50
C PHE A 191 -3.17 -14.95 -17.88
N GLY A 192 -1.90 -15.15 -18.22
CA GLY A 192 -1.31 -14.64 -19.45
C GLY A 192 -0.84 -13.18 -19.36
N PRO A 193 -0.41 -12.57 -20.48
CA PRO A 193 0.20 -11.24 -20.49
C PRO A 193 -0.79 -10.11 -20.21
N GLU A 194 -2.09 -10.36 -20.37
CA GLU A 194 -3.13 -9.36 -20.14
C GLU A 194 -3.28 -9.06 -18.64
N TYR A 195 -3.38 -7.77 -18.31
CA TYR A 195 -3.73 -7.33 -16.97
C TYR A 195 -5.02 -6.51 -17.07
N PRO A 196 -6.20 -7.12 -16.86
CA PRO A 196 -7.48 -6.48 -17.15
C PRO A 196 -7.66 -5.15 -16.44
N GLY A 197 -8.25 -4.19 -17.16
CA GLY A 197 -8.43 -2.81 -16.72
C GLY A 197 -7.83 -1.81 -17.71
N GLU A 198 -7.56 -0.59 -17.25
CA GLU A 198 -7.18 0.51 -18.14
C GLU A 198 -5.96 1.30 -17.66
N THR A 199 -5.36 1.99 -18.61
CA THR A 199 -4.40 3.08 -18.36
C THR A 199 -5.18 4.37 -18.54
N LEU A 200 -5.27 5.21 -17.51
CA LEU A 200 -5.97 6.49 -17.64
C LEU A 200 -5.19 7.41 -18.58
N ASP A 201 -5.91 8.20 -19.39
CA ASP A 201 -5.32 9.19 -20.30
C ASP A 201 -4.88 10.45 -19.54
N ALA A 202 -3.90 10.27 -18.66
CA ALA A 202 -3.29 11.32 -17.87
C ALA A 202 -1.82 11.00 -17.62
N GLN A 203 -0.99 12.03 -17.71
CA GLN A 203 0.43 11.93 -17.39
C GLN A 203 0.71 12.65 -16.06
N ILE A 204 1.35 11.94 -15.14
CA ILE A 204 1.85 12.51 -13.89
C ILE A 204 3.37 12.39 -13.85
N VAL A 205 4.02 13.42 -13.32
CA VAL A 205 5.45 13.40 -12.99
C VAL A 205 5.58 13.50 -11.48
N ALA A 206 6.13 12.46 -10.86
CA ALA A 206 6.51 12.48 -9.44
C ALA A 206 7.95 12.94 -9.29
N THR A 207 8.17 13.82 -8.33
CA THR A 207 9.48 14.37 -8.00
C THR A 207 9.69 14.32 -6.50
N ASN A 208 10.94 14.15 -6.08
CA ASN A 208 11.33 14.33 -4.68
C ASN A 208 12.18 15.59 -4.60
N VAL A 209 11.81 16.53 -3.75
CA VAL A 209 12.38 17.87 -3.75
C VAL A 209 12.51 18.42 -2.33
N TYR A 210 13.59 19.16 -2.09
CA TYR A 210 13.73 20.08 -0.96
C TYR A 210 13.43 21.49 -1.46
N TYR A 211 12.34 22.07 -0.99
CA TYR A 211 11.88 23.43 -1.25
C TYR A 211 11.13 23.92 -0.02
N ASP A 212 11.23 25.21 0.30
CA ASP A 212 10.61 25.80 1.49
C ASP A 212 9.10 26.03 1.29
N PHE A 213 8.35 24.93 1.27
CA PHE A 213 6.90 24.92 1.19
C PHE A 213 6.22 25.56 2.42
N ASP A 214 6.90 25.55 3.57
CA ASP A 214 6.37 26.10 4.82
C ASP A 214 6.17 27.62 4.73
N ARG A 215 7.06 28.32 4.01
CA ARG A 215 6.92 29.74 3.69
C ARG A 215 5.58 30.09 3.03
N PHE A 216 4.96 29.13 2.35
CA PHE A 216 3.69 29.28 1.65
C PHE A 216 2.52 28.58 2.36
N GLY A 217 2.71 28.13 3.61
CA GLY A 217 1.68 27.45 4.39
C GLY A 217 1.35 26.02 3.92
N LEU A 218 2.25 25.39 3.14
CA LEU A 218 2.10 24.04 2.62
C LEU A 218 2.86 23.03 3.49
N THR A 219 2.50 22.91 4.77
CA THR A 219 3.26 22.16 5.79
C THR A 219 2.99 20.64 5.82
N GLU A 220 1.86 20.19 5.24
CA GLU A 220 1.37 18.80 5.30
C GLU A 220 1.30 18.15 3.89
N ALA A 221 0.29 17.32 3.62
CA ALA A 221 -0.07 16.92 2.25
C ALA A 221 -1.12 17.88 1.67
N ASN A 222 -0.76 18.50 0.55
CA ASN A 222 -1.53 19.55 -0.08
C ASN A 222 -1.89 19.15 -1.51
N PHE A 223 -3.18 19.18 -1.83
CA PHE A 223 -3.74 18.88 -3.13
C PHE A 223 -4.21 20.18 -3.77
N ILE A 224 -3.53 20.65 -4.81
CA ILE A 224 -3.89 21.87 -5.52
C ILE A 224 -4.81 21.50 -6.67
N ILE A 225 -6.06 21.99 -6.61
CA ILE A 225 -7.07 21.77 -7.65
C ILE A 225 -6.88 22.79 -8.77
N HIS A 226 -6.74 22.29 -10.00
CA HIS A 226 -6.66 23.14 -11.20
C HIS A 226 -6.93 22.28 -12.45
N PRO A 227 -7.62 22.78 -13.49
CA PRO A 227 -7.93 21.99 -14.69
C PRO A 227 -6.72 21.36 -15.40
N THR A 228 -5.62 22.10 -15.54
CA THR A 228 -4.41 21.61 -16.23
C THR A 228 -3.13 21.54 -15.36
N ASN A 229 -3.05 22.33 -14.29
CA ASN A 229 -1.84 22.54 -13.48
C ASN A 229 -1.99 21.99 -12.06
N TYR A 230 -2.86 20.99 -11.87
CA TYR A 230 -3.03 20.36 -10.57
C TYR A 230 -1.76 19.64 -10.12
N TYR A 231 -1.53 19.66 -8.83
CA TYR A 231 -0.42 18.93 -8.22
C TYR A 231 -0.71 18.56 -6.77
N LEU A 232 0.01 17.55 -6.30
CA LEU A 232 0.14 17.19 -4.89
C LEU A 232 1.52 17.63 -4.43
N ALA A 233 1.62 18.29 -3.27
CA ALA A 233 2.87 18.52 -2.55
C ALA A 233 2.72 17.98 -1.12
N ALA A 234 3.45 16.92 -0.79
CA ALA A 234 3.37 16.27 0.51
C ALA A 234 4.74 16.06 1.12
N ARG A 235 4.93 16.49 2.37
CA ARG A 235 6.14 16.19 3.14
C ARG A 235 6.21 14.68 3.39
N ILE A 236 7.34 14.07 3.03
CA ILE A 236 7.54 12.63 3.17
C ILE A 236 8.65 12.25 4.15
N THR A 237 9.47 13.19 4.61
CA THR A 237 10.54 12.93 5.60
C THR A 237 10.66 14.04 6.65
N LYS A 238 11.30 13.71 7.78
CA LYS A 238 11.57 14.66 8.87
C LYS A 238 12.55 15.77 8.49
N ASP A 239 13.47 15.49 7.59
CA ASP A 239 14.46 16.47 7.10
C ASP A 239 13.91 17.41 6.01
N GLY A 240 12.60 17.35 5.72
CA GLY A 240 11.92 18.34 4.89
C GLY A 240 11.88 18.01 3.39
N MET A 241 12.06 16.75 2.99
CA MET A 241 11.82 16.34 1.61
C MET A 241 10.31 16.25 1.35
N TYR A 242 9.90 16.78 0.20
CA TYR A 242 8.54 16.70 -0.32
C TYR A 242 8.47 15.79 -1.54
N ARG A 243 7.36 15.05 -1.66
CA ARG A 243 6.90 14.49 -2.92
C ARG A 243 6.02 15.54 -3.61
N VAL A 244 6.43 15.96 -4.80
CA VAL A 244 5.59 16.75 -5.70
C VAL A 244 5.17 15.88 -6.89
N SER A 245 3.88 15.60 -7.02
CA SER A 245 3.29 14.88 -8.15
C SER A 245 2.39 15.82 -8.94
N TYR A 246 2.73 16.13 -10.18
CA TYR A 246 2.04 17.14 -10.97
C TYR A 246 1.60 16.64 -12.35
N ALA A 247 0.55 17.26 -12.87
CA ALA A 247 0.05 17.03 -14.23
C ALA A 247 1.02 17.56 -15.29
N ASP A 248 1.23 16.79 -16.36
CA ASP A 248 1.98 17.23 -17.55
C ASP A 248 1.34 16.69 -18.82
N THR A 249 1.87 17.11 -19.97
CA THR A 249 1.44 16.68 -21.30
C THR A 249 1.71 15.19 -21.51
N THR A 250 0.81 14.47 -22.17
CA THR A 250 0.98 13.05 -22.50
C THR A 250 1.92 12.84 -23.70
N GLY A 251 2.51 11.66 -23.80
CA GLY A 251 3.23 11.22 -25.01
C GLY A 251 4.69 11.65 -25.14
N LEU A 252 5.28 12.29 -24.12
CA LEU A 252 6.70 12.64 -24.12
C LEU A 252 7.57 11.49 -23.59
N SER A 253 8.84 11.51 -23.96
CA SER A 253 9.87 10.65 -23.41
C SER A 253 10.27 11.09 -21.99
N ARG A 254 10.98 10.20 -21.28
CA ARG A 254 11.49 10.50 -19.94
C ARG A 254 12.41 11.73 -19.91
N ASP A 255 13.30 11.84 -20.89
CA ASP A 255 14.28 12.94 -20.95
C ASP A 255 13.60 14.28 -21.25
N GLU A 256 12.54 14.27 -22.06
CA GLU A 256 11.72 15.47 -22.30
C GLU A 256 10.97 15.91 -21.03
N TYR A 257 10.43 14.99 -20.22
CA TYR A 257 9.83 15.35 -18.93
C TYR A 257 10.86 15.94 -17.96
N ILE A 258 12.07 15.38 -17.91
CA ILE A 258 13.17 15.90 -17.08
C ILE A 258 13.54 17.32 -17.53
N ALA A 259 13.67 17.56 -18.83
CA ALA A 259 14.00 18.88 -19.38
C ALA A 259 12.91 19.93 -19.11
N ARG A 260 11.63 19.52 -19.07
CA ARG A 260 10.49 20.41 -18.79
C ARG A 260 10.29 20.72 -17.30
N GLN A 261 10.85 19.91 -16.41
CA GLN A 261 10.61 20.02 -14.97
C GLN A 261 10.85 21.43 -14.39
N PRO A 262 11.93 22.16 -14.73
CA PRO A 262 12.15 23.51 -14.24
C PRO A 262 11.02 24.48 -14.60
N GLN A 263 10.59 24.48 -15.87
CA GLN A 263 9.48 25.32 -16.35
C GLN A 263 8.18 24.98 -15.61
N ARG A 264 7.92 23.69 -15.39
CA ARG A 264 6.71 23.26 -14.67
C ARG A 264 6.70 23.74 -13.23
N TYR A 265 7.83 23.67 -12.53
CA TYR A 265 7.92 24.19 -11.16
C TYR A 265 7.72 25.71 -11.09
N GLU A 266 8.35 26.46 -12.00
CA GLU A 266 8.15 27.90 -12.09
C GLU A 266 6.67 28.26 -12.33
N GLU A 267 5.96 27.46 -13.12
CA GLU A 267 4.56 27.69 -13.46
C GLU A 267 3.59 27.34 -12.31
N ILE A 268 3.80 26.20 -11.64
CA ILE A 268 2.77 25.64 -10.73
C ILE A 268 3.06 25.86 -9.24
N LEU A 269 4.34 25.99 -8.85
CA LEU A 269 4.69 26.11 -7.43
C LEU A 269 4.60 27.57 -6.96
N PRO A 270 4.17 27.79 -5.71
CA PRO A 270 4.10 29.14 -5.17
C PRO A 270 5.49 29.75 -5.09
N GLY A 271 5.60 31.04 -5.40
CA GLY A 271 6.86 31.77 -5.46
C GLY A 271 7.62 31.64 -6.79
N ASN A 272 7.10 30.86 -7.75
CA ASN A 272 7.67 30.72 -9.09
C ASN A 272 9.18 30.37 -9.07
N PRO A 273 9.57 29.30 -8.36
CA PRO A 273 10.97 29.03 -8.05
C PRO A 273 11.79 28.72 -9.31
N LYS A 274 13.06 29.14 -9.28
CA LYS A 274 14.10 28.80 -10.25
C LYS A 274 14.91 27.59 -9.78
N PRO A 275 15.67 26.90 -10.66
CA PRO A 275 16.44 25.72 -10.30
C PRO A 275 17.38 25.88 -9.10
N GLU A 276 17.88 27.09 -8.85
CA GLU A 276 18.72 27.44 -7.70
C GLU A 276 17.96 27.49 -6.36
N ASP A 277 16.63 27.59 -6.38
CA ASP A 277 15.79 27.73 -5.18
C ASP A 277 15.42 26.38 -4.54
N TYR A 278 15.68 25.26 -5.23
CA TYR A 278 15.30 23.92 -4.77
C TYR A 278 16.35 22.86 -5.09
N ARG A 279 16.30 21.73 -4.37
CA ARG A 279 17.12 20.56 -4.66
C ARG A 279 16.23 19.36 -4.98
N ILE A 280 16.23 18.94 -6.24
CA ILE A 280 15.52 17.74 -6.70
C ILE A 280 16.42 16.51 -6.58
N THR A 281 15.89 15.41 -6.06
CA THR A 281 16.63 14.14 -5.93
C THR A 281 16.15 13.06 -6.89
N ASN A 282 14.94 13.21 -7.44
CA ASN A 282 14.38 12.28 -8.41
C ASN A 282 13.31 12.96 -9.28
N VAL A 283 13.22 12.53 -10.54
CA VAL A 283 12.13 12.83 -11.48
C VAL A 283 11.66 11.50 -12.09
N SER A 284 10.40 11.17 -11.89
CA SER A 284 9.81 9.91 -12.31
C SER A 284 8.46 10.15 -12.99
N PRO A 285 8.41 10.22 -14.33
CA PRO A 285 7.15 10.19 -15.05
C PRO A 285 6.51 8.80 -14.93
N TYR A 286 5.19 8.75 -14.71
CA TYR A 286 4.46 7.50 -14.66
C TYR A 286 3.02 7.67 -15.19
N LYS A 287 2.47 6.55 -15.66
CA LYS A 287 1.09 6.47 -16.13
C LYS A 287 0.19 5.96 -15.03
N LEU A 288 -1.01 6.50 -14.95
CA LEU A 288 -2.02 6.05 -13.99
C LEU A 288 -2.68 4.77 -14.51
N GLN A 289 -2.81 3.77 -13.64
CA GLN A 289 -3.36 2.46 -13.96
C GLN A 289 -4.57 2.20 -13.07
N GLN A 290 -5.55 1.48 -13.60
CA GLN A 290 -6.67 0.91 -12.85
C GLN A 290 -6.87 -0.52 -13.34
N ARG A 291 -6.22 -1.47 -12.68
CA ARG A 291 -6.19 -2.88 -13.13
C ARG A 291 -6.34 -3.84 -11.97
N CYS A 292 -6.99 -4.96 -12.23
CA CYS A 292 -7.21 -6.00 -11.24
C CYS A 292 -7.18 -7.38 -11.91
N ALA A 293 -6.51 -8.32 -11.26
CA ALA A 293 -6.45 -9.70 -11.74
C ALA A 293 -7.84 -10.34 -11.69
N PRO A 294 -8.15 -11.29 -12.58
CA PRO A 294 -9.43 -12.01 -12.57
C PRO A 294 -9.71 -12.75 -11.26
N SER A 295 -8.66 -13.24 -10.60
CA SER A 295 -8.68 -13.88 -9.28
C SER A 295 -7.34 -13.61 -8.58
N PHE A 296 -7.33 -13.56 -7.25
CA PHE A 296 -6.09 -13.46 -6.45
C PHE A 296 -5.61 -14.84 -5.99
N ARG A 297 -6.28 -15.91 -6.40
CA ARG A 297 -5.90 -17.30 -6.16
C ARG A 297 -6.17 -18.17 -7.39
N VAL A 298 -5.25 -19.08 -7.67
CA VAL A 298 -5.46 -20.27 -8.51
C VAL A 298 -4.80 -21.43 -7.79
N GLY A 299 -5.61 -22.32 -7.18
CA GLY A 299 -5.11 -23.44 -6.39
C GLY A 299 -4.19 -22.99 -5.25
N ARG A 300 -2.91 -23.38 -5.30
CA ARG A 300 -1.87 -23.06 -4.30
C ARG A 300 -1.03 -21.82 -4.65
N VAL A 301 -1.37 -21.12 -5.73
CA VAL A 301 -0.68 -19.90 -6.15
C VAL A 301 -1.60 -18.70 -5.93
N LEU A 302 -1.12 -17.71 -5.19
CA LEU A 302 -1.86 -16.52 -4.79
C LEU A 302 -1.16 -15.23 -5.24
N LEU A 303 -1.90 -14.13 -5.27
CA LEU A 303 -1.41 -12.78 -5.58
C LEU A 303 -1.82 -11.82 -4.46
N ALA A 304 -0.99 -10.81 -4.17
CA ALA A 304 -1.33 -9.73 -3.25
C ALA A 304 -0.77 -8.38 -3.74
N ALA A 305 -1.37 -7.28 -3.29
CA ALA A 305 -0.94 -5.92 -3.62
C ALA A 305 -0.81 -5.68 -5.14
N ASP A 306 0.21 -4.94 -5.58
CA ASP A 306 0.45 -4.58 -6.99
C ASP A 306 0.52 -5.78 -7.97
N ALA A 307 0.80 -7.00 -7.48
CA ALA A 307 0.73 -8.20 -8.30
C ALA A 307 -0.73 -8.58 -8.63
N ALA A 308 -1.65 -8.30 -7.70
CA ALA A 308 -3.08 -8.57 -7.78
C ALA A 308 -3.85 -7.40 -8.40
N HIS A 309 -3.64 -6.17 -7.93
CA HIS A 309 -4.34 -4.97 -8.42
C HIS A 309 -3.48 -3.72 -8.32
N VAL A 310 -3.75 -2.73 -9.17
CA VAL A 310 -3.12 -1.41 -9.14
C VAL A 310 -4.18 -0.33 -9.31
N CYS A 311 -4.00 0.79 -8.63
CA CYS A 311 -4.81 1.98 -8.81
C CYS A 311 -3.97 3.24 -8.93
N ASN A 312 -4.59 4.34 -9.33
CA ASN A 312 -3.91 5.64 -9.32
C ASN A 312 -3.58 6.07 -7.87
N PRO A 313 -2.52 6.87 -7.65
CA PRO A 313 -2.02 7.13 -6.30
C PRO A 313 -2.76 8.25 -5.56
N PHE A 314 -3.70 8.96 -6.19
CA PHE A 314 -4.42 10.05 -5.54
C PHE A 314 -5.37 9.46 -4.48
N GLY A 315 -5.11 9.83 -3.22
CA GLY A 315 -5.78 9.27 -2.04
C GLY A 315 -5.02 8.13 -1.33
N GLY A 316 -3.87 7.67 -1.85
CA GLY A 316 -3.01 6.71 -1.13
C GLY A 316 -3.59 5.29 -0.96
N LEU A 317 -4.63 4.95 -1.73
CA LEU A 317 -5.38 3.70 -1.55
C LEU A 317 -4.65 2.46 -2.07
N GLY A 318 -3.77 2.58 -3.06
CA GLY A 318 -3.06 1.42 -3.63
C GLY A 318 -2.14 0.75 -2.61
N LEU A 319 -1.26 1.54 -1.97
CA LEU A 319 -0.34 1.02 -0.95
C LEU A 319 -1.10 0.52 0.29
N THR A 320 -2.07 1.28 0.78
CA THR A 320 -2.89 0.88 1.94
C THR A 320 -3.65 -0.41 1.62
N GLY A 321 -4.24 -0.50 0.43
CA GLY A 321 -4.91 -1.68 -0.13
C GLY A 321 -4.02 -2.91 -0.11
N GLY A 322 -2.83 -2.80 -0.69
CA GLY A 322 -1.88 -3.90 -0.76
C GLY A 322 -1.39 -4.38 0.61
N ILE A 323 -1.25 -3.48 1.59
CA ILE A 323 -0.90 -3.86 2.97
C ILE A 323 -2.06 -4.60 3.64
N VAL A 324 -3.31 -4.18 3.42
CA VAL A 324 -4.46 -4.90 3.98
C VAL A 324 -4.71 -6.23 3.28
N ASP A 325 -4.37 -6.37 1.99
CA ASP A 325 -4.41 -7.67 1.31
C ASP A 325 -3.50 -8.68 2.02
N VAL A 326 -2.26 -8.30 2.33
CA VAL A 326 -1.33 -9.22 3.00
C VAL A 326 -1.75 -9.54 4.43
N GLY A 327 -2.38 -8.60 5.15
CA GLY A 327 -2.98 -8.86 6.45
C GLY A 327 -4.10 -9.90 6.38
N ASN A 328 -5.01 -9.75 5.43
CA ASN A 328 -6.11 -10.70 5.22
C ASN A 328 -5.60 -12.08 4.77
N LEU A 329 -4.61 -12.12 3.88
CA LEU A 329 -3.97 -13.36 3.45
C LEU A 329 -3.25 -14.06 4.60
N PHE A 330 -2.58 -13.29 5.47
CA PHE A 330 -1.99 -13.84 6.68
C PHE A 330 -3.06 -14.48 7.58
N ASP A 331 -4.21 -13.83 7.79
CA ASP A 331 -5.29 -14.40 8.62
C ASP A 331 -5.81 -15.73 8.05
N ALA A 332 -5.92 -15.82 6.71
CA ALA A 332 -6.26 -17.06 6.03
C ALA A 332 -5.21 -18.17 6.25
N PHE A 333 -3.92 -17.86 6.12
CA PHE A 333 -2.84 -18.82 6.39
C PHE A 333 -2.77 -19.24 7.85
N ILE A 334 -3.02 -18.34 8.80
CA ILE A 334 -3.08 -18.68 10.22
C ILE A 334 -4.26 -19.61 10.51
N GLY A 335 -5.43 -19.34 9.92
CA GLY A 335 -6.56 -20.26 10.02
C GLY A 335 -6.21 -21.68 9.58
N ILE A 336 -5.49 -21.84 8.46
CA ILE A 336 -5.02 -23.15 7.99
C ILE A 336 -3.96 -23.73 8.93
N HIS A 337 -2.94 -22.95 9.29
CA HIS A 337 -1.83 -23.38 10.14
C HIS A 337 -2.30 -23.87 11.52
N GLU A 338 -3.31 -23.20 12.08
CA GLU A 338 -3.91 -23.55 13.36
C GLU A 338 -5.03 -24.61 13.22
N GLY A 339 -5.29 -25.14 12.02
CA GLY A 339 -6.33 -26.15 11.80
C GLY A 339 -7.77 -25.64 12.05
N LEU A 340 -7.96 -24.32 12.00
CA LEU A 340 -9.24 -23.63 12.20
C LEU A 340 -10.02 -23.41 10.90
N ALA A 341 -9.34 -23.51 9.76
CA ALA A 341 -9.92 -23.36 8.43
C ALA A 341 -9.30 -24.37 7.46
N ASP A 342 -10.09 -24.80 6.47
CA ASP A 342 -9.60 -25.51 5.30
C ASP A 342 -9.15 -24.53 4.22
N GLU A 343 -8.73 -25.03 3.06
CA GLU A 343 -8.24 -24.19 1.98
C GLU A 343 -9.31 -23.28 1.36
N GLU A 344 -10.61 -23.48 1.61
CA GLU A 344 -11.66 -22.60 1.06
C GLU A 344 -11.53 -21.17 1.58
N ILE A 345 -10.88 -20.96 2.73
CA ILE A 345 -10.60 -19.61 3.26
C ILE A 345 -9.76 -18.76 2.31
N LEU A 346 -8.90 -19.40 1.49
CA LEU A 346 -8.08 -18.69 0.51
C LEU A 346 -8.91 -18.26 -0.73
N ASP A 347 -10.03 -18.94 -1.02
CA ASP A 347 -11.00 -18.47 -2.03
C ASP A 347 -11.72 -17.23 -1.51
N ARG A 348 -12.12 -17.23 -0.23
CA ARG A 348 -12.72 -16.06 0.42
C ARG A 348 -11.78 -14.86 0.44
N TYR A 349 -10.49 -15.07 0.71
CA TYR A 349 -9.46 -14.03 0.53
C TYR A 349 -9.53 -13.42 -0.88
N SER A 350 -9.52 -14.27 -1.92
CA SER A 350 -9.55 -13.82 -3.31
C SER A 350 -10.80 -13.02 -3.63
N GLU A 351 -11.97 -13.51 -3.20
CA GLU A 351 -13.27 -12.88 -3.44
C GLU A 351 -13.38 -11.55 -2.73
N GLU A 352 -13.11 -11.49 -1.42
CA GLU A 352 -13.30 -10.28 -0.63
C GLU A 352 -12.30 -9.19 -0.98
N ARG A 353 -11.02 -9.52 -1.19
CA ARG A 353 -10.03 -8.50 -1.55
C ARG A 353 -10.27 -7.93 -2.94
N ARG A 354 -10.72 -8.77 -3.88
CA ARG A 354 -11.14 -8.30 -5.21
C ARG A 354 -12.43 -7.49 -5.14
N ARG A 355 -13.38 -7.83 -4.27
CA ARG A 355 -14.58 -7.03 -4.02
C ARG A 355 -14.23 -5.65 -3.46
N ILE A 356 -13.39 -5.59 -2.43
CA ILE A 356 -12.84 -4.33 -1.87
C ILE A 356 -12.20 -3.48 -2.95
N TRP A 357 -11.40 -4.07 -3.83
CA TRP A 357 -10.79 -3.30 -4.91
C TRP A 357 -11.86 -2.66 -5.83
N LYS A 358 -12.86 -3.44 -6.25
CA LYS A 358 -13.92 -2.98 -7.17
C LYS A 358 -14.88 -1.97 -6.56
N GLU A 359 -15.27 -2.18 -5.31
CA GLU A 359 -16.33 -1.41 -4.64
C GLU A 359 -15.78 -0.20 -3.88
N VAL A 360 -14.50 -0.22 -3.52
CA VAL A 360 -13.88 0.82 -2.68
C VAL A 360 -12.68 1.44 -3.39
N ILE A 361 -11.61 0.67 -3.64
CA ILE A 361 -10.31 1.24 -4.07
C ILE A 361 -10.39 1.91 -5.45
N ASP A 362 -10.90 1.22 -6.46
CA ASP A 362 -11.02 1.75 -7.82
C ASP A 362 -11.94 2.99 -7.88
N PRO A 363 -13.22 2.93 -7.45
CA PRO A 363 -14.12 4.08 -7.55
C PRO A 363 -13.63 5.29 -6.73
N MET A 364 -13.13 5.07 -5.50
CA MET A 364 -12.64 6.17 -4.69
C MET A 364 -11.36 6.80 -5.23
N SER A 365 -10.41 5.99 -5.68
CA SER A 365 -9.17 6.52 -6.25
C SER A 365 -9.45 7.32 -7.52
N ARG A 366 -10.41 6.89 -8.36
CA ARG A 366 -10.86 7.65 -9.53
C ARG A 366 -11.46 8.98 -9.13
N GLU A 367 -12.33 8.98 -8.13
CA GLU A 367 -13.00 10.19 -7.69
C GLU A 367 -12.03 11.18 -7.05
N ASN A 368 -11.07 10.69 -6.26
CA ASN A 368 -9.97 11.51 -5.73
C ASN A 368 -9.12 12.12 -6.84
N PHE A 369 -8.85 11.37 -7.91
CA PHE A 369 -8.15 11.89 -9.07
C PHE A 369 -8.97 12.91 -9.86
N ARG A 370 -10.26 12.63 -10.12
CA ARG A 370 -11.20 13.54 -10.80
C ARG A 370 -11.26 14.90 -10.09
N ARG A 371 -11.34 14.91 -8.76
CA ARG A 371 -11.36 16.13 -7.93
C ARG A 371 -10.15 17.04 -8.14
N MET A 372 -9.00 16.51 -8.60
CA MET A 372 -7.81 17.34 -8.82
C MET A 372 -7.97 18.29 -10.01
N TRP A 373 -8.78 17.94 -11.01
CA TRP A 373 -8.78 18.64 -12.30
C TRP A 373 -10.17 19.03 -12.81
N ASP A 374 -11.20 18.24 -12.54
CA ASP A 374 -12.55 18.47 -13.05
C ASP A 374 -13.42 19.31 -12.10
N GLN A 375 -12.95 19.50 -10.86
CA GLN A 375 -13.68 20.26 -9.85
C GLN A 375 -13.44 21.76 -10.01
N ASP A 376 -14.51 22.55 -9.97
CA ASP A 376 -14.41 23.98 -9.76
C ASP A 376 -14.03 24.26 -8.30
N ALA A 377 -12.82 24.79 -8.11
CA ALA A 377 -12.23 25.06 -6.81
C ALA A 377 -12.98 26.15 -6.03
N ASP A 378 -13.73 27.03 -6.70
CA ASP A 378 -14.50 28.10 -6.07
C ASP A 378 -15.85 27.63 -5.53
N THR A 379 -16.45 26.61 -6.15
CA THR A 379 -17.77 26.07 -5.80
C THR A 379 -17.72 24.64 -5.25
N ALA A 380 -16.52 24.14 -4.95
CA ALA A 380 -16.29 22.76 -4.51
C ALA A 380 -17.05 22.41 -3.22
N ARG A 381 -17.13 23.35 -2.27
CA ARG A 381 -17.84 23.16 -1.00
C ARG A 381 -19.34 22.99 -1.17
N GLU A 382 -19.92 23.48 -2.25
CA GLU A 382 -21.35 23.38 -2.53
C GLU A 382 -21.67 22.19 -3.45
N THR A 383 -20.79 21.90 -4.40
CA THR A 383 -21.08 21.01 -5.54
C THR A 383 -20.57 19.57 -5.36
N ASP A 384 -19.59 19.33 -4.49
CA ASP A 384 -19.01 18.00 -4.25
C ASP A 384 -19.32 17.51 -2.83
N GLU A 385 -19.70 16.24 -2.72
CA GLU A 385 -20.13 15.63 -1.45
C GLU A 385 -18.98 15.51 -0.45
N PHE A 386 -17.76 15.19 -0.90
CA PHE A 386 -16.61 15.07 -0.03
C PHE A 386 -16.25 16.42 0.62
N PHE A 387 -16.27 17.51 -0.14
CA PHE A 387 -16.02 18.84 0.43
C PHE A 387 -17.15 19.33 1.34
N ARG A 388 -18.41 18.96 1.07
CA ARG A 388 -19.51 19.17 2.01
C ARG A 388 -19.29 18.42 3.32
N LEU A 389 -18.87 17.16 3.27
CA LEU A 389 -18.54 16.36 4.46
C LEU A 389 -17.36 16.96 5.23
N CYS A 390 -16.31 17.41 4.53
CA CYS A 390 -15.19 18.12 5.17
C CYS A 390 -15.69 19.35 5.94
N ALA A 391 -16.52 20.19 5.31
CA ALA A 391 -17.07 21.39 5.95
C ALA A 391 -17.99 21.08 7.14
N GLN A 392 -18.75 19.97 7.09
CA GLN A 392 -19.54 19.51 8.23
C GLN A 392 -18.66 19.03 9.38
N SER A 393 -17.58 18.31 9.07
CA SER A 393 -16.64 17.78 10.07
C SER A 393 -15.89 18.86 10.86
N GLU A 394 -15.80 20.09 10.33
CA GLU A 394 -15.23 21.24 11.06
C GLU A 394 -16.02 21.59 12.33
N LYS A 395 -17.28 21.11 12.45
CA LYS A 395 -18.18 21.38 13.57
C LYS A 395 -18.68 20.11 14.28
N ASP A 396 -18.26 18.93 13.82
CA ASP A 396 -18.69 17.63 14.32
C ASP A 396 -17.45 16.74 14.52
N ASP A 397 -17.01 16.64 15.78
CA ASP A 397 -15.84 15.84 16.16
C ASP A 397 -16.01 14.35 15.83
N ASN A 398 -17.25 13.82 15.89
CA ASN A 398 -17.51 12.42 15.55
C ASN A 398 -17.32 12.20 14.06
N LEU A 399 -17.88 13.09 13.23
CA LEU A 399 -17.67 13.04 11.78
C LEU A 399 -16.20 13.26 11.42
N ALA A 400 -15.48 14.16 12.10
CA ALA A 400 -14.05 14.37 11.88
C ALA A 400 -13.22 13.12 12.21
N GLN A 401 -13.51 12.45 13.32
CA GLN A 401 -12.89 11.17 13.66
C GLN A 401 -13.24 10.09 12.64
N GLN A 402 -14.51 10.01 12.21
CA GLN A 402 -14.91 9.10 11.16
C GLN A 402 -14.10 9.37 9.89
N LEU A 403 -14.06 10.59 9.35
CA LEU A 403 -13.27 10.90 8.15
C LEU A 403 -11.78 10.58 8.30
N ALA A 404 -11.21 10.80 9.49
CA ALA A 404 -9.81 10.47 9.78
C ALA A 404 -9.53 8.96 9.81
N LEU A 405 -10.53 8.12 10.12
CA LEU A 405 -10.46 6.65 10.04
C LEU A 405 -10.88 6.13 8.66
N VAL A 406 -11.86 6.80 8.04
CA VAL A 406 -12.64 6.45 6.85
C VAL A 406 -11.97 7.03 5.58
N SER A 407 -10.64 7.12 5.57
CA SER A 407 -9.88 7.06 4.31
C SER A 407 -9.90 5.64 3.68
N LEU A 408 -10.88 4.82 4.08
CA LEU A 408 -11.53 3.62 3.52
C LEU A 408 -10.66 2.41 3.12
N ILE A 409 -10.55 1.48 4.09
CA ILE A 409 -10.72 0.01 3.88
C ILE A 409 -11.59 -0.63 5.00
N SER A 410 -11.98 0.08 6.07
CA SER A 410 -12.48 -0.57 7.30
C SER A 410 -13.98 -0.91 7.35
N THR A 411 -14.62 -1.27 6.24
CA THR A 411 -15.97 -1.85 6.28
C THR A 411 -16.08 -3.08 5.39
N VAL A 412 -15.19 -4.05 5.58
CA VAL A 412 -15.43 -5.50 5.37
C VAL A 412 -14.51 -6.29 6.28
#